data_AF-A0A7V2VL39-F1
#
_entry.id   AF-A0A7V2VL39-F1
#
_cell.length_a   1.000
_cell.length_b   1.000
_cell.length_c   1.000
_cell.angle_alpha   90.00
_cell.angle_beta   90.00
_cell.angle_gamma   90.00
#
_symmetry.space_group_name_H-M   'P 1'
#
loop_
_entity.id
_entity.type
_entity.pdbx_description
1 polymer ?
#
loop_
_entity_poly.entity_id
_entity_poly.type
_entity_poly.pdbx_seq_one_letter_code
_entity_poly.pdbx_strand_id
1 'polypeptide(L)'
;MKFISWGGGIQSTTMAVMSTLSACVCCPYRIASEWLRMREEAPQEFAEAVAFDETIRHIRPNGSVKAESLYIWKGLEPLATADLEQATVRERRGKQLPLILTACESGHCWV
;
A
#
# COMPACT_ATOMS: atom_id res chain seq x y z
N MET A 1 -6.66 36.77 38.28
CA MET A 1 -5.37 36.04 38.32
C MET A 1 -5.45 34.87 39.29
N LYS A 2 -5.38 33.64 38.78
CA LYS A 2 -5.10 32.41 39.55
C LYS A 2 -4.45 31.41 38.57
N PHE A 3 -3.12 31.41 38.54
CA PHE A 3 -2.33 30.23 38.19
C PHE A 3 -2.38 29.32 39.44
N ILE A 4 -2.22 27.99 39.47
CA ILE A 4 -1.52 26.98 38.64
C ILE A 4 -2.17 25.60 39.00
N SER A 5 -1.94 24.60 38.13
CA SER A 5 -1.62 23.20 38.49
C SER A 5 -2.75 22.21 38.73
N TRP A 6 -3.08 21.46 37.68
CA TRP A 6 -3.43 20.03 37.64
C TRP A 6 -3.32 19.63 36.15
N GLY A 7 -2.68 18.59 35.67
CA GLY A 7 -1.87 17.52 36.21
C GLY A 7 -1.34 16.81 34.94
N GLY A 8 -0.10 16.32 34.98
CA GLY A 8 0.54 15.68 33.82
C GLY A 8 -0.33 14.56 33.25
N GLY A 9 -0.88 14.81 32.06
CA GLY A 9 -1.43 13.80 31.18
C GLY A 9 -0.50 13.68 29.99
N ILE A 10 0.51 12.81 30.11
CA ILE A 10 1.21 12.23 28.97
C ILE A 10 0.17 11.59 28.04
N GLN A 11 -0.34 12.33 27.06
CA GLN A 11 -1.10 11.71 25.98
C GLN A 11 -0.12 10.90 25.14
N SER A 12 -0.14 9.61 25.47
CA SER A 12 0.57 8.49 24.87
C SER A 12 0.99 8.73 23.42
N THR A 13 2.29 8.92 23.27
CA THR A 13 3.08 8.68 22.08
C THR A 13 2.98 7.21 21.70
N THR A 14 1.95 6.80 20.96
CA THR A 14 2.00 5.50 20.28
C THR A 14 1.40 5.62 18.88
N MET A 15 2.30 5.90 17.93
CA MET A 15 2.20 5.51 16.53
C MET A 15 1.05 6.11 15.71
N ALA A 16 1.09 7.44 15.52
CA ALA A 16 0.73 7.98 14.22
C ALA A 16 1.84 7.62 13.22
N VAL A 17 1.90 6.36 12.78
CA VAL A 17 2.66 6.01 11.58
C VAL A 17 1.93 6.65 10.41
N MET A 18 2.41 7.85 10.07
CA MET A 18 2.06 8.58 8.86
C MET A 18 2.32 7.69 7.65
N SER A 19 1.26 7.09 7.09
CA SER A 19 1.35 6.30 5.86
C SER A 19 1.61 7.24 4.69
N THR A 20 2.90 7.42 4.37
CA THR A 20 3.37 8.11 3.18
C THR A 20 3.04 7.27 1.95
N LEU A 21 1.91 7.60 1.31
CA LEU A 21 1.62 7.65 -0.15
C LEU A 21 0.10 7.59 -0.37
N SER A 22 -0.49 8.76 -0.67
CA SER A 22 -1.93 9.08 -0.80
C SER A 22 -2.80 8.84 0.44
N ALA A 23 -3.38 9.94 0.96
CA ALA A 23 -4.08 10.05 2.25
C ALA A 23 -5.41 9.25 2.39
N CYS A 24 -5.78 8.42 1.41
CA CYS A 24 -7.06 7.73 1.40
C CYS A 24 -6.88 6.22 1.64
N VAL A 25 -7.58 5.68 2.65
CA VAL A 25 -7.62 4.24 3.01
C VAL A 25 -7.99 3.35 1.81
N CYS A 26 -8.83 3.85 0.90
CA CYS A 26 -9.37 3.10 -0.24
C CYS A 26 -8.75 3.50 -1.60
N CYS A 27 -7.55 4.07 -1.62
CA CYS A 27 -6.95 4.56 -2.88
C CYS A 27 -6.61 3.41 -3.84
N PRO A 28 -7.18 3.35 -5.06
CA PRO A 28 -6.91 2.28 -6.03
C PRO A 28 -5.48 2.34 -6.61
N TYR A 29 -4.75 3.44 -6.39
CA TYR A 29 -3.39 3.63 -6.90
C TYR A 29 -2.30 3.07 -5.99
N ARG A 30 -2.66 2.53 -4.82
CA ARG A 30 -1.69 1.94 -3.90
C ARG A 30 -0.99 0.72 -4.49
N ILE A 31 0.31 0.62 -4.26
CA ILE A 31 1.16 -0.49 -4.72
C ILE A 31 1.11 -1.67 -3.74
N ALA A 32 1.63 -2.83 -4.15
CA ALA A 32 1.57 -4.06 -3.35
C ALA A 32 2.22 -3.86 -1.98
N SER A 33 3.41 -3.23 -1.96
CA SER A 33 4.14 -2.97 -0.72
C SER A 33 3.43 -2.03 0.23
N GLU A 34 2.63 -1.07 -0.25
CA GLU A 34 1.83 -0.17 0.59
C GLU A 34 0.63 -0.89 1.21
N TRP A 35 -0.06 -1.74 0.45
CA TRP A 35 -1.13 -2.58 1.00
C TRP A 35 -0.61 -3.56 2.05
N LEU A 36 0.53 -4.19 1.76
CA LEU A 36 1.21 -5.09 2.69
C LEU A 36 1.60 -4.36 3.98
N ARG A 37 2.22 -3.18 3.86
CA ARG A 37 2.56 -2.33 5.01
C ARG A 37 1.32 -1.95 5.82
N MET A 38 0.24 -1.54 5.16
CA MET A 38 -1.00 -1.18 5.87
C MET A 38 -1.60 -2.39 6.59
N ARG A 39 -1.53 -3.59 6.01
CA ARG A 39 -1.99 -4.83 6.66
C ARG A 39 -1.21 -5.14 7.94
N GLU A 40 0.08 -4.82 7.99
CA GLU A 40 0.97 -5.09 9.13
C GLU A 40 0.95 -3.97 10.18
N GLU A 41 0.98 -2.70 9.76
CA GLU A 41 1.10 -1.54 10.64
C GLU A 41 -0.25 -0.94 11.06
N ALA A 42 -1.29 -1.09 10.22
CA ALA A 42 -2.61 -0.49 10.42
C ALA A 42 -3.75 -1.47 10.01
N PRO A 43 -3.89 -2.62 10.69
CA PRO A 43 -4.84 -3.67 10.30
C PRO A 43 -6.31 -3.21 10.32
N GLN A 44 -6.65 -2.20 11.14
CA GLN A 44 -7.99 -1.62 11.17
C GLN A 44 -8.31 -0.87 9.86
N GLU A 45 -7.41 -0.02 9.38
CA GLU A 45 -7.57 0.67 8.10
C GLU A 45 -7.60 -0.33 6.93
N PHE A 46 -6.81 -1.40 7.02
CA PHE A 46 -6.85 -2.48 6.03
C PHE A 46 -8.20 -3.19 6.02
N ALA A 47 -8.79 -3.47 7.19
CA ALA A 47 -10.13 -4.06 7.27
C ALA A 47 -11.21 -3.14 6.68
N GLU A 48 -11.11 -1.82 6.91
CA GLU A 48 -12.01 -0.83 6.30
C GLU A 48 -11.88 -0.82 4.76
N ALA A 49 -10.66 -0.89 4.24
CA ALA A 49 -10.43 -0.98 2.80
C ALA A 49 -11.00 -2.27 2.21
N VAL A 50 -10.88 -3.41 2.90
CA VAL A 50 -11.48 -4.70 2.49
C VAL A 50 -13.01 -4.60 2.46
N ALA A 51 -13.63 -4.03 3.49
CA ALA A 51 -15.08 -3.86 3.54
C ALA A 51 -15.58 -2.95 2.40
N PHE A 52 -14.83 -1.89 2.08
CA PHE A 52 -15.15 -1.03 0.94
C PHE A 52 -14.97 -1.77 -0.40
N ASP A 53 -13.92 -2.57 -0.57
CA ASP A 53 -13.68 -3.41 -1.77
C ASP A 53 -14.85 -4.37 -2.02
N GLU A 54 -15.36 -5.00 -0.96
CA GLU A 54 -16.56 -5.85 -1.01
C GLU A 54 -17.82 -5.07 -1.36
N THR A 55 -17.98 -3.86 -0.81
CA THR A 55 -19.15 -3.02 -1.09
C THR A 55 -19.20 -2.58 -2.55
N ILE A 56 -18.07 -2.13 -3.12
CA ILE A 56 -18.05 -1.62 -4.50
C ILE A 56 -18.15 -2.72 -5.56
N ARG A 57 -17.83 -3.98 -5.23
CA ARG A 57 -17.85 -5.11 -6.17
C ARG A 57 -19.18 -5.27 -6.90
N HIS A 58 -20.28 -5.03 -6.18
CA HIS A 58 -21.63 -5.23 -6.70
C HIS A 58 -22.25 -3.94 -7.27
N ILE A 59 -21.57 -2.80 -7.12
CA ILE A 59 -22.04 -1.53 -7.66
C ILE A 59 -21.82 -1.56 -9.16
N ARG A 60 -22.93 -1.48 -9.91
CA ARG A 60 -22.92 -1.20 -11.33
C ARG A 60 -22.85 0.32 -11.50
N PRO A 61 -21.70 0.89 -11.90
CA PRO A 61 -21.65 2.32 -12.19
C PRO A 61 -22.62 2.64 -13.32
N ASN A 62 -23.51 3.61 -13.10
CA ASN A 62 -24.41 4.11 -14.14
C ASN A 62 -23.57 4.73 -15.26
N GLY A 63 -23.51 4.08 -16.44
CA GLY A 63 -22.73 4.58 -17.58
C GLY A 63 -22.15 3.51 -18.49
N SER A 64 -21.07 3.85 -19.18
CA SER A 64 -20.38 3.07 -20.22
C SER A 64 -19.42 2.00 -19.68
N VAL A 65 -19.27 1.88 -18.37
CA VAL A 65 -18.37 0.90 -17.74
C VAL A 65 -19.05 -0.45 -17.75
N LYS A 66 -18.53 -1.37 -18.58
CA LYS A 66 -19.05 -2.74 -18.76
C LYS A 66 -18.50 -3.74 -17.74
N ALA A 67 -17.79 -3.28 -16.71
CA ALA A 67 -17.18 -4.17 -15.74
C ALA A 67 -18.25 -4.88 -14.90
N GLU A 68 -18.15 -6.20 -14.79
CA GLU A 68 -19.07 -6.99 -13.98
C GLU A 68 -18.82 -6.80 -12.48
N SER A 69 -17.56 -6.60 -12.09
CA SER A 69 -17.15 -6.38 -10.71
C SER A 69 -16.04 -5.34 -10.65
N LEU A 70 -16.09 -4.50 -9.62
CA LEU A 70 -15.07 -3.50 -9.33
C LEU A 70 -14.12 -4.01 -8.24
N TYR A 71 -12.84 -3.64 -8.39
CA TYR A 71 -11.78 -3.98 -7.45
C TYR A 71 -10.96 -2.73 -7.16
N ILE A 72 -10.62 -2.51 -5.90
CA ILE A 72 -9.67 -1.46 -5.51
C ILE A 72 -8.25 -1.90 -5.87
N TRP A 73 -7.96 -3.18 -5.63
CA TRP A 73 -6.65 -3.75 -5.91
C TRP A 73 -6.46 -3.92 -7.42
N LYS A 74 -5.34 -3.37 -7.94
CA LYS A 74 -4.96 -3.45 -9.36
C LYS A 74 -4.80 -4.87 -9.90
N GLY A 75 -4.66 -5.88 -9.03
CA GLY A 75 -4.62 -7.28 -9.39
C GLY A 75 -5.97 -7.85 -9.85
N LEU A 76 -7.05 -7.07 -9.77
CA LEU A 76 -8.42 -7.47 -10.14
C LEU A 76 -8.91 -8.70 -9.37
N GLU A 77 -8.49 -8.81 -8.12
CA GLU A 77 -8.83 -9.87 -7.18
C GLU A 77 -9.22 -9.22 -5.85
N PRO A 78 -10.01 -9.90 -5.00
CA PRO A 78 -10.39 -9.39 -3.69
C PRO A 78 -9.18 -9.04 -2.83
N LEU A 79 -9.17 -7.83 -2.24
CA LEU A 79 -8.07 -7.38 -1.38
C LEU A 79 -7.85 -8.32 -0.17
N ALA A 80 -8.90 -8.99 0.30
CA ALA A 80 -8.83 -9.98 1.38
C ALA A 80 -8.04 -11.25 1.02
N THR A 81 -8.07 -11.68 -0.24
CA THR A 81 -7.46 -12.95 -0.69
C THR A 81 -6.26 -12.75 -1.60
N ALA A 82 -5.94 -11.49 -1.94
CA ALA A 82 -4.83 -11.15 -2.81
C ALA A 82 -3.47 -11.57 -2.20
N ASP A 83 -2.61 -12.16 -3.02
CA ASP A 83 -1.23 -12.50 -2.63
C ASP A 83 -0.34 -11.26 -2.75
N LEU A 84 -0.42 -10.38 -1.73
CA LEU A 84 0.30 -9.11 -1.67
C LEU A 84 1.82 -9.30 -1.54
N GLU A 85 2.24 -10.39 -0.91
CA GLU A 85 3.64 -10.78 -0.76
C GLU A 85 4.27 -11.11 -2.11
N GLN A 86 3.65 -11.99 -2.88
CA GLN A 86 4.12 -12.31 -4.23
C GLN A 86 4.08 -11.07 -5.13
N ALA A 87 3.03 -10.26 -5.03
CA ALA A 87 2.91 -9.01 -5.77
C ALA A 87 4.05 -8.03 -5.42
N THR A 88 4.46 -7.96 -4.16
CA THR A 88 5.58 -7.13 -3.69
C THR A 88 6.93 -7.61 -4.25
N VAL A 89 7.15 -8.92 -4.31
CA VAL A 89 8.37 -9.50 -4.93
C VAL A 89 8.45 -9.13 -6.41
N ARG A 90 7.33 -9.25 -7.14
CA ARG A 90 7.25 -8.87 -8.56
C ARG A 90 7.51 -7.38 -8.76
N GLU A 91 6.98 -6.54 -7.87
CA GLU A 91 7.20 -5.09 -7.88
C GLU A 91 8.70 -4.74 -7.77
N ARG A 92 9.42 -5.38 -6.85
CA ARG A 92 10.86 -5.16 -6.65
C ARG A 92 11.70 -5.63 -7.83
N ARG A 93 11.34 -6.78 -8.43
CA ARG A 93 12.05 -7.33 -9.61
C ARG A 93 12.02 -6.40 -10.82
N GLY A 94 10.94 -5.62 -11.00
CA GLY A 94 10.84 -4.65 -12.09
C GLY A 94 11.60 -3.33 -11.85
N LYS A 95 11.96 -3.01 -10.61
CA LYS A 95 12.66 -1.76 -10.23
C LYS A 95 14.15 -1.93 -10.03
N GLN A 96 14.61 -3.15 -9.70
CA GLN A 96 16.04 -3.46 -9.63
C GLN A 96 16.57 -3.74 -11.03
N LEU A 97 17.17 -2.73 -11.67
CA LEU A 97 18.13 -2.97 -12.75
C LEU A 97 19.15 -3.99 -12.21
N PRO A 98 19.48 -5.05 -12.97
CA PRO A 98 20.48 -5.98 -12.51
C PRO A 98 21.81 -5.20 -12.42
N LEU A 99 22.20 -4.83 -11.20
CA LEU A 99 23.53 -4.33 -10.86
C LEU A 99 24.51 -5.53 -10.90
N ILE A 100 24.57 -6.19 -12.06
CA ILE A 100 25.72 -6.98 -12.48
C ILE A 100 26.64 -5.94 -13.12
N LEU A 101 27.67 -5.44 -12.46
CA LEU A 101 28.92 -6.18 -12.27
C LEU A 101 29.33 -6.97 -13.53
N THR A 102 29.25 -6.32 -14.69
CA THR A 102 30.30 -6.43 -15.72
C THR A 102 31.46 -5.48 -15.41
N ALA A 103 31.64 -5.09 -14.15
CA ALA A 103 32.91 -4.58 -13.69
C ALA A 103 33.85 -5.80 -13.52
N CYS A 104 34.77 -5.94 -14.47
CA CYS A 104 36.06 -6.60 -14.29
C CYS A 104 36.21 -8.10 -14.63
N GLU A 105 35.53 -8.64 -15.66
CA GLU A 105 35.99 -9.92 -16.29
C GLU A 105 36.06 -9.92 -17.82
N SER A 106 35.44 -8.95 -18.52
CA SER A 106 35.66 -8.75 -19.95
C SER A 106 36.61 -7.58 -20.15
N GLY A 107 37.91 -7.87 -20.26
CA GLY A 107 38.99 -6.92 -20.53
C GLY A 107 38.84 -6.19 -21.86
N HIS A 108 37.91 -5.24 -21.94
CA HIS A 108 37.83 -4.28 -23.01
C HIS A 108 38.40 -2.95 -22.52
N CYS A 109 39.73 -2.93 -22.39
CA CYS A 109 40.46 -1.73 -22.71
C CYS A 109 40.13 -1.42 -24.18
N TRP A 110 39.40 -0.34 -24.41
CA TRP A 110 39.19 0.23 -25.74
C TRP A 110 40.54 0.43 -26.42
N VAL A 111 40.78 -0.30 -27.51
CA VAL A 111 41.80 0.02 -28.52
C VAL A 111 41.13 0.77 -29.66
#